data_AF-A0A520Q939-F1
#
_entry.id   AF-A0A520Q939-F1
#
_cell.length_a   1.000
_cell.length_b   1.000
_cell.length_c   1.000
_cell.angle_alpha   90.00
_cell.angle_beta   90.00
_cell.angle_gamma   90.00
#
_symmetry.space_group_name_H-M   'P 1'
#
loop_
_entity.id
_entity.type
_entity.pdbx_description
1 polymer ?
#
loop_
_entity_poly.entity_id
_entity_poly.type
_entity_poly.pdbx_seq_one_letter_code
_entity_poly.pdbx_strand_id
1 'polypeptide(L)'
;MRGSILTLSVLVVGCAAQTGADPEADLAQSGDGALSWEAFLETVERDPGDPEGWIVDGDIPIESDKRLVDFYESLFGGEGALTVARYGGRDAVWSGAQRRALTYCVSTTFGSRHGQVVAAMREATEAWEAVADVDFQHASDEDRRCDASNGAVIFDVRPVRGASYLARAFFPYSARRSRNVLVNDSSFTVRAPLSLVGIMRHELGHVLGFRHEHTRPEAGRCYEDGNWRGVTEYDRASVMHYPHCGGTDSALTLSALDAEGAAALYGAPTGSAPPAPPPSPGTPRSGTAEGSVSAGQTQSYRPIDVRAGSTFRVAMTGSGDADLYVRFDAAPTATEYDCRPYRGDSAETCELEVPAGASQAHFQVRGYAAATFRVEVSWTAP
;
A
#
# COMPACT_ATOMS: atom_id res chain seq x y z
N MET A 1 -6.16 -19.74 -77.34
CA MET A 1 -5.15 -20.81 -77.48
C MET A 1 -4.18 -20.70 -76.31
N ARG A 2 -4.04 -21.79 -75.54
CA ARG A 2 -2.90 -22.29 -74.71
C ARG A 2 -1.95 -21.24 -74.07
N GLY A 3 -1.54 -21.28 -72.80
CA GLY A 3 -1.53 -22.28 -71.71
C GLY A 3 -0.54 -21.78 -70.63
N SER A 4 -0.85 -21.93 -69.34
CA SER A 4 -0.21 -22.89 -68.40
C SER A 4 1.05 -22.42 -67.64
N ILE A 5 0.82 -22.13 -66.34
CA ILE A 5 1.52 -22.51 -65.09
C ILE A 5 2.88 -23.24 -65.20
N LEU A 6 3.85 -22.82 -64.36
CA LEU A 6 4.84 -23.73 -63.74
C LEU A 6 5.34 -23.21 -62.38
N THR A 7 5.05 -23.98 -61.34
CA THR A 7 5.62 -23.99 -59.99
C THR A 7 6.98 -24.70 -59.97
N LEU A 8 7.91 -24.28 -59.10
CA LEU A 8 9.02 -25.13 -58.65
C LEU A 8 9.33 -24.88 -57.16
N SER A 9 9.10 -25.91 -56.35
CA SER A 9 9.50 -26.02 -54.94
C SER A 9 10.87 -26.67 -54.84
N VAL A 10 11.69 -26.26 -53.86
CA VAL A 10 12.86 -27.03 -53.40
C VAL A 10 12.72 -27.27 -51.89
N LEU A 11 12.80 -28.55 -51.52
CA LEU A 11 12.76 -29.12 -50.17
C LEU A 11 14.13 -29.78 -49.94
N VAL A 12 14.76 -29.52 -48.79
CA VAL A 12 15.84 -30.37 -48.25
C VAL A 12 15.48 -30.75 -46.81
N VAL A 13 15.33 -32.06 -46.62
CA VAL A 13 15.21 -32.88 -45.38
C VAL A 13 16.63 -33.03 -44.79
N GLY A 14 16.96 -33.16 -43.50
CA GLY A 14 16.28 -33.46 -42.23
C GLY A 14 17.27 -34.25 -41.32
N CYS A 15 16.90 -34.44 -40.04
CA CYS A 15 17.41 -35.35 -38.97
C CYS A 15 18.11 -34.66 -37.78
N ALA A 16 17.98 -35.05 -36.50
CA ALA A 16 16.94 -35.68 -35.67
C ALA A 16 17.45 -35.70 -34.20
N ALA A 17 16.56 -35.40 -33.24
CA ALA A 17 16.44 -35.79 -31.81
C ALA A 17 17.65 -35.95 -30.82
N GLN A 18 17.53 -35.15 -29.74
CA GLN A 18 17.88 -35.27 -28.29
C GLN A 18 18.62 -36.50 -27.69
N THR A 19 19.56 -36.25 -26.77
CA THR A 19 19.50 -36.44 -25.28
C THR A 19 20.68 -35.71 -24.58
N GLY A 20 20.51 -35.26 -23.33
CA GLY A 20 21.30 -34.16 -22.70
C GLY A 20 22.31 -34.49 -21.58
N ALA A 21 22.87 -33.43 -20.95
CA ALA A 21 23.27 -33.24 -19.54
C ALA A 21 24.07 -31.91 -19.35
N ASP A 22 23.77 -31.17 -18.27
CA ASP A 22 24.16 -29.79 -17.89
C ASP A 22 25.64 -29.57 -17.48
N PRO A 23 26.07 -28.29 -17.28
CA PRO A 23 26.14 -27.79 -15.89
C PRO A 23 25.68 -26.31 -15.69
N GLU A 24 25.20 -26.04 -14.47
CA GLU A 24 24.87 -24.71 -13.89
C GLU A 24 26.10 -23.81 -13.61
N ALA A 25 25.77 -22.53 -13.34
CA ALA A 25 26.52 -21.40 -12.75
C ALA A 25 27.23 -20.45 -13.75
N ASP A 26 27.04 -19.12 -13.78
CA ASP A 26 26.48 -18.17 -12.80
C ASP A 26 26.03 -16.84 -13.48
N LEU A 27 24.83 -16.38 -13.10
CA LEU A 27 24.40 -15.02 -12.71
C LEU A 27 24.76 -13.75 -13.53
N ALA A 28 23.73 -13.07 -14.08
CA ALA A 28 23.55 -11.62 -13.98
C ALA A 28 22.07 -11.19 -14.19
N GLN A 29 21.43 -10.79 -13.08
CA GLN A 29 20.26 -9.90 -12.91
C GLN A 29 19.17 -9.84 -13.99
N SER A 30 18.01 -10.46 -13.73
CA SER A 30 16.74 -10.04 -14.32
C SER A 30 16.08 -9.00 -13.39
N GLY A 31 16.52 -7.74 -13.53
CA GLY A 31 15.79 -6.56 -13.11
C GLY A 31 14.91 -6.07 -14.26
N ASP A 32 13.74 -5.56 -13.89
CA ASP A 32 12.86 -4.63 -14.61
C ASP A 32 12.22 -5.08 -15.93
N GLY A 33 10.92 -5.42 -15.83
CA GLY A 33 10.04 -5.76 -16.95
C GLY A 33 9.59 -4.58 -17.81
N ALA A 34 10.51 -3.71 -18.24
CA ALA A 34 10.26 -2.69 -19.25
C ALA A 34 11.07 -3.01 -20.52
N LEU A 35 10.45 -2.93 -21.71
CA LEU A 35 11.16 -3.03 -22.99
C LEU A 35 12.19 -1.90 -23.07
N SER A 36 13.44 -2.19 -23.44
CA SER A 36 14.44 -1.13 -23.65
C SER A 36 14.06 -0.26 -24.87
N TRP A 37 14.62 0.94 -24.95
CA TRP A 37 14.33 1.87 -26.05
C TRP A 37 14.67 1.25 -27.41
N GLU A 38 15.77 0.50 -27.47
CA GLU A 38 16.18 -0.23 -28.67
C GLU A 38 15.17 -1.34 -29.02
N ALA A 39 14.67 -2.08 -28.04
CA ALA A 39 13.67 -3.12 -28.25
C ALA A 39 12.29 -2.55 -28.63
N PHE A 40 11.92 -1.38 -28.10
CA PHE A 40 10.70 -0.67 -28.47
C PHE A 40 10.76 -0.14 -29.91
N LEU A 41 11.91 0.40 -30.34
CA LEU A 41 12.10 0.84 -31.73
C LEU A 41 11.93 -0.29 -32.75
N GLU A 42 12.16 -1.55 -32.36
CA GLU A 42 11.89 -2.71 -33.22
C GLU A 42 10.39 -3.05 -33.35
N THR A 43 9.53 -2.48 -32.50
CA THR A 43 8.07 -2.73 -32.49
C THR A 43 7.25 -1.67 -33.22
N VAL A 44 7.87 -0.57 -33.63
CA VAL A 44 7.21 0.58 -34.28
C VAL A 44 7.75 0.77 -35.70
N GLU A 45 6.93 1.29 -36.61
CA GLU A 45 7.30 1.48 -38.01
C GLU A 45 7.19 2.96 -38.44
N ARG A 46 7.84 3.33 -39.56
CA ARG A 46 7.73 4.71 -40.08
C ARG A 46 6.38 4.91 -40.74
N ASP A 47 5.76 6.06 -40.53
CA ASP A 47 4.50 6.39 -41.16
C ASP A 47 4.70 6.61 -42.68
N PRO A 48 4.06 5.81 -43.55
CA PRO A 48 4.17 6.01 -45.00
C PRO A 48 3.48 7.30 -45.50
N GLY A 49 2.62 7.92 -44.68
CA GLY A 49 1.93 9.19 -44.95
C GLY A 49 2.64 10.43 -44.40
N ASP A 50 3.61 10.28 -43.50
CA ASP A 50 4.38 11.37 -42.90
C ASP A 50 5.87 10.99 -42.77
N PRO A 51 6.79 11.60 -43.55
CA PRO A 51 8.21 11.24 -43.55
C PRO A 51 8.93 11.47 -42.21
N GLU A 52 8.36 12.28 -41.32
CA GLU A 52 8.87 12.52 -39.95
C GLU A 52 8.10 11.70 -38.88
N GLY A 53 7.00 11.05 -39.26
CA GLY A 53 6.10 10.33 -38.38
C GLY A 53 6.38 8.83 -38.22
N TRP A 54 5.78 8.25 -37.18
CA TRP A 54 5.85 6.83 -36.82
C TRP A 54 4.45 6.26 -36.59
N ILE A 55 4.29 4.96 -36.83
CA ILE A 55 3.10 4.20 -36.46
C ILE A 55 3.48 3.24 -35.33
N VAL A 56 2.78 3.37 -34.21
CA VAL A 56 2.92 2.49 -33.03
C VAL A 56 1.69 1.59 -32.94
N ASP A 57 1.88 0.33 -32.52
CA ASP A 57 0.84 -0.70 -32.42
C ASP A 57 0.02 -0.94 -33.70
N GLY A 58 0.57 -0.54 -34.86
CA GLY A 58 -0.01 -0.77 -36.18
C GLY A 58 -1.09 0.24 -36.62
N ASP A 59 -1.49 1.19 -35.77
CA ASP A 59 -2.50 2.18 -36.15
C ASP A 59 -2.43 3.55 -35.43
N ILE A 60 -1.44 3.78 -34.56
CA ILE A 60 -1.30 5.05 -33.82
C ILE A 60 -0.21 5.94 -34.45
N PRO A 61 -0.58 7.06 -35.10
CA PRO A 61 0.40 7.98 -35.69
C PRO A 61 1.06 8.88 -34.64
N ILE A 62 2.39 8.97 -34.70
CA ILE A 62 3.25 9.79 -33.83
C ILE A 62 4.11 10.69 -34.70
N GLU A 63 3.88 12.00 -34.60
CA GLU A 63 4.30 13.00 -35.59
C GLU A 63 5.81 13.35 -35.59
N SER A 64 6.64 12.75 -34.71
CA SER A 64 8.11 12.99 -34.71
C SER A 64 8.88 12.01 -33.81
N ASP A 65 10.19 11.90 -34.05
CA ASP A 65 11.13 11.17 -33.17
C ASP A 65 11.05 11.64 -31.71
N LYS A 66 10.89 12.95 -31.49
CA LYS A 66 10.74 13.52 -30.14
C LYS A 66 9.45 13.04 -29.46
N ARG A 67 8.34 12.99 -30.21
CA ARG A 67 7.05 12.51 -29.70
C ARG A 67 7.07 11.00 -29.46
N LEU A 68 7.86 10.25 -30.20
CA LEU A 68 8.06 8.82 -30.00
C LEU A 68 8.85 8.53 -28.71
N VAL A 69 9.87 9.34 -28.41
CA VAL A 69 10.57 9.30 -27.11
C VAL A 69 9.61 9.66 -25.98
N ASP A 70 8.85 10.75 -26.10
CA ASP A 70 7.85 11.14 -25.10
C ASP A 70 6.77 10.03 -24.89
N PHE A 71 6.40 9.30 -25.96
CA PHE A 71 5.48 8.18 -25.92
C PHE A 71 6.08 6.94 -25.23
N TYR A 72 7.32 6.58 -25.54
CA TYR A 72 8.05 5.51 -24.84
C TYR A 72 8.28 5.83 -23.36
N GLU A 73 8.69 7.05 -23.03
CA GLU A 73 8.82 7.52 -21.64
C GLU A 73 7.46 7.54 -20.92
N SER A 74 6.35 7.74 -21.64
CA SER A 74 5.00 7.64 -21.05
C SER A 74 4.57 6.19 -20.77
N LEU A 75 5.10 5.21 -21.52
CA LEU A 75 4.78 3.79 -21.35
C LEU A 75 5.71 3.10 -20.34
N PHE A 76 6.97 3.55 -20.25
CA PHE A 76 8.03 2.85 -19.52
C PHE A 76 8.86 3.75 -18.58
N GLY A 77 8.56 5.05 -18.48
CA GLY A 77 9.41 6.06 -17.83
C GLY A 77 8.93 6.61 -16.48
N GLY A 78 8.17 5.86 -15.68
CA GLY A 78 7.79 6.35 -14.36
C GLY A 78 7.39 5.27 -13.37
N GLU A 79 8.25 5.00 -12.39
CA GLU A 79 7.89 4.31 -11.15
C GLU A 79 7.02 5.22 -10.26
N GLY A 80 5.92 4.70 -9.72
CA GLY A 80 5.13 5.35 -8.65
C GLY A 80 3.65 5.61 -8.99
N ALA A 81 2.75 5.34 -8.03
CA ALA A 81 1.52 4.55 -8.24
C ALA A 81 0.47 4.46 -7.04
N LEU A 82 -0.27 5.47 -6.53
CA LEU A 82 -1.75 5.61 -6.37
C LEU A 82 -2.20 6.76 -7.28
N THR A 83 -3.25 6.61 -8.08
CA THR A 83 -3.51 7.61 -9.14
C THR A 83 -4.18 8.86 -8.57
N VAL A 84 -3.53 10.03 -8.67
CA VAL A 84 -4.15 11.33 -8.41
C VAL A 84 -4.61 11.96 -9.72
N ALA A 85 -5.83 12.48 -9.76
CA ALA A 85 -6.35 13.18 -10.94
C ALA A 85 -5.55 14.46 -11.19
N ARG A 86 -5.27 14.78 -12.45
CA ARG A 86 -4.61 16.03 -12.82
C ARG A 86 -5.50 16.93 -13.66
N TYR A 87 -5.49 18.24 -13.36
CA TYR A 87 -6.14 19.27 -14.17
C TYR A 87 -5.16 20.42 -14.41
N GLY A 88 -4.94 20.77 -15.68
CA GLY A 88 -3.97 21.80 -16.06
C GLY A 88 -2.54 21.51 -15.61
N GLY A 89 -2.15 20.22 -15.55
CA GLY A 89 -0.81 19.79 -15.13
C GLY A 89 -0.56 19.77 -13.62
N ARG A 90 -1.58 19.96 -12.78
CA ARG A 90 -1.47 19.93 -11.31
C ARG A 90 -2.35 18.87 -10.70
N ASP A 91 -1.90 18.31 -9.57
CA ASP A 91 -2.66 17.33 -8.79
C ASP A 91 -3.93 17.97 -8.22
N ALA A 92 -5.05 17.26 -8.35
CA ALA A 92 -6.36 17.67 -7.90
C ALA A 92 -6.54 17.37 -6.41
N VAL A 93 -5.82 18.08 -5.54
CA VAL A 93 -5.83 17.87 -4.09
C VAL A 93 -6.31 19.10 -3.33
N TRP A 94 -6.88 18.90 -2.14
CA TRP A 94 -7.19 20.00 -1.22
C TRP A 94 -5.92 20.50 -0.52
N SER A 95 -5.70 21.82 -0.53
CA SER A 95 -4.46 22.40 0.01
C SER A 95 -4.68 23.14 1.33
N GLY A 96 -3.63 23.23 2.15
CA GLY A 96 -3.59 24.08 3.34
C GLY A 96 -4.75 23.82 4.32
N ALA A 97 -5.47 24.86 4.72
CA ALA A 97 -6.59 24.73 5.65
C ALA A 97 -7.81 23.98 5.07
N GLN A 98 -7.95 23.87 3.75
CA GLN A 98 -9.14 23.28 3.12
C GLN A 98 -9.23 21.77 3.37
N ARG A 99 -8.10 21.05 3.37
CA ARG A 99 -8.08 19.61 3.63
C ARG A 99 -8.60 19.27 5.03
N ARG A 100 -8.51 20.21 5.97
CA ARG A 100 -8.98 20.09 7.35
C ARG A 100 -10.35 20.75 7.60
N ALA A 101 -11.11 21.03 6.55
CA ALA A 101 -12.40 21.72 6.65
C ALA A 101 -13.35 21.26 5.54
N LEU A 102 -13.36 19.95 5.25
CA LEU A 102 -14.18 19.32 4.21
C LEU A 102 -15.62 19.19 4.68
N THR A 103 -16.33 20.32 4.73
CA THR A 103 -17.74 20.36 5.16
C THR A 103 -18.67 19.71 4.15
N TYR A 104 -19.57 18.87 4.63
CA TYR A 104 -20.59 18.21 3.81
C TYR A 104 -21.94 18.13 4.50
N CYS A 105 -22.99 17.95 3.72
CA CYS A 105 -24.33 17.67 4.22
C CYS A 105 -24.87 16.36 3.62
N VAL A 106 -25.88 15.76 4.26
CA VAL A 106 -26.59 14.58 3.77
C VAL A 106 -28.07 14.90 3.62
N SER A 107 -28.57 14.87 2.39
CA SER A 107 -29.93 15.32 2.10
C SER A 107 -31.01 14.51 2.78
N THR A 108 -31.93 15.18 3.48
CA THR A 108 -33.12 14.52 4.06
C THR A 108 -34.05 13.91 3.00
N THR A 109 -33.82 14.20 1.70
CA THR A 109 -34.57 13.61 0.58
C THR A 109 -34.33 12.10 0.39
N PHE A 110 -33.32 11.53 1.06
CA PHE A 110 -33.19 10.07 1.23
C PHE A 110 -34.36 9.44 2.00
N GLY A 111 -35.21 10.24 2.66
CA GLY A 111 -36.36 9.75 3.40
C GLY A 111 -35.96 8.85 4.57
N SER A 112 -36.57 7.67 4.68
CA SER A 112 -36.24 6.71 5.74
C SER A 112 -34.79 6.20 5.70
N ARG A 113 -34.08 6.37 4.57
CA ARG A 113 -32.67 5.98 4.42
C ARG A 113 -31.68 7.06 4.86
N HIS A 114 -32.13 8.27 5.22
CA HIS A 114 -31.23 9.37 5.60
C HIS A 114 -30.24 8.97 6.71
N GLY A 115 -30.72 8.40 7.81
CA GLY A 115 -29.85 7.95 8.90
C GLY A 115 -28.84 6.86 8.49
N GLN A 116 -29.21 5.99 7.54
CA GLN A 116 -28.31 4.96 7.00
C GLN A 116 -27.16 5.59 6.19
N VAL A 117 -27.46 6.62 5.39
CA VAL A 117 -26.44 7.33 4.60
C VAL A 117 -25.54 8.16 5.51
N VAL A 118 -26.09 8.85 6.52
CA VAL A 118 -25.29 9.58 7.52
C VAL A 118 -24.31 8.65 8.23
N ALA A 119 -24.77 7.48 8.67
CA ALA A 119 -23.90 6.49 9.31
C ALA A 119 -22.81 5.97 8.37
N ALA A 120 -23.16 5.66 7.11
CA ALA A 120 -22.19 5.16 6.13
C ALA A 120 -21.15 6.22 5.74
N MET A 121 -21.57 7.48 5.57
CA MET A 121 -20.66 8.59 5.31
C MET A 121 -19.70 8.79 6.49
N ARG A 122 -20.20 8.79 7.73
CA ARG A 122 -19.36 8.93 8.93
C ARG A 122 -18.29 7.85 9.00
N GLU A 123 -18.66 6.58 8.84
CA GLU A 123 -17.69 5.47 8.89
C GLU A 123 -16.67 5.54 7.74
N ALA A 124 -17.11 5.99 6.56
CA ALA A 124 -16.24 6.14 5.40
C ALA A 124 -15.29 7.34 5.53
N THR A 125 -15.72 8.47 6.13
CA THR A 125 -14.85 9.61 6.41
C THR A 125 -13.85 9.29 7.49
N GLU A 126 -14.28 8.65 8.59
CA GLU A 126 -13.40 8.19 9.68
C GLU A 126 -12.27 7.30 9.14
N ALA A 127 -12.55 6.45 8.14
CA ALA A 127 -11.53 5.61 7.51
C ALA A 127 -10.43 6.41 6.79
N TRP A 128 -10.78 7.48 6.07
CA TRP A 128 -9.81 8.35 5.39
C TRP A 128 -9.05 9.25 6.36
N GLU A 129 -9.73 9.80 7.38
CA GLU A 129 -9.12 10.61 8.44
C GLU A 129 -8.15 9.81 9.30
N ALA A 130 -8.36 8.50 9.43
CA ALA A 130 -7.44 7.62 10.15
C ALA A 130 -6.10 7.42 9.43
N VAL A 131 -6.02 7.69 8.12
CA VAL A 131 -4.82 7.45 7.30
C VAL A 131 -4.22 8.71 6.69
N ALA A 132 -4.92 9.85 6.72
CA ALA A 132 -4.47 11.11 6.15
C ALA A 132 -4.86 12.33 7.00
N ASP A 133 -4.11 13.42 6.90
CA ASP A 133 -4.41 14.72 7.51
C ASP A 133 -5.53 15.46 6.77
N VAL A 134 -6.71 14.88 6.82
CA VAL A 134 -7.97 15.42 6.32
C VAL A 134 -9.00 15.47 7.45
N ASP A 135 -9.99 16.36 7.35
CA ASP A 135 -11.09 16.47 8.32
C ASP A 135 -12.39 16.78 7.57
N PHE A 136 -13.30 15.82 7.60
CA PHE A 136 -14.64 15.87 7.03
C PHE A 136 -15.65 16.22 8.12
N GLN A 137 -16.34 17.33 7.92
CA GLN A 137 -17.25 17.87 8.91
C GLN A 137 -18.69 17.76 8.42
N HIS A 138 -19.49 16.87 9.03
CA HIS A 138 -20.91 16.77 8.74
C HIS A 138 -21.66 17.99 9.31
N ALA A 139 -22.05 18.91 8.44
CA ALA A 139 -22.90 20.04 8.78
C ALA A 139 -24.37 19.61 8.81
N SER A 140 -24.77 18.88 9.86
CA SER A 140 -26.13 18.30 9.96
C SER A 140 -27.27 19.32 9.94
N ASP A 141 -27.01 20.57 10.39
CA ASP A 141 -27.96 21.69 10.27
C ASP A 141 -28.29 22.04 8.81
N GLU A 142 -27.45 21.63 7.87
CA GLU A 142 -27.59 21.86 6.43
C GLU A 142 -28.38 20.76 5.71
N ASP A 143 -28.67 19.63 6.36
CA ASP A 143 -29.24 18.42 5.72
C ASP A 143 -30.58 18.67 5.02
N ARG A 144 -31.41 19.57 5.57
CA ARG A 144 -32.72 19.93 4.99
C ARG A 144 -32.61 20.74 3.69
N ARG A 145 -31.48 21.43 3.49
CA ARG A 145 -31.16 22.24 2.30
C ARG A 145 -29.92 21.71 1.58
N CYS A 146 -29.67 20.41 1.70
CA CYS A 146 -28.49 19.79 1.14
C CYS A 146 -28.67 19.57 -0.36
N ASP A 147 -28.19 20.53 -1.15
CA ASP A 147 -28.23 20.52 -2.60
C ASP A 147 -27.01 21.21 -3.24
N ALA A 148 -26.96 21.19 -4.57
CA ALA A 148 -25.86 21.72 -5.37
C ALA A 148 -25.67 23.24 -5.26
N SER A 149 -26.65 23.97 -4.72
CA SER A 149 -26.62 25.42 -4.52
C SER A 149 -26.18 25.83 -3.11
N ASN A 150 -26.13 24.89 -2.17
CA ASN A 150 -25.79 25.19 -0.78
C ASN A 150 -24.31 25.57 -0.60
N GLY A 151 -24.03 26.87 -0.50
CA GLY A 151 -22.69 27.40 -0.30
C GLY A 151 -22.11 27.24 1.12
N ALA A 152 -22.89 26.77 2.10
CA ALA A 152 -22.41 26.56 3.47
C ALA A 152 -21.53 25.31 3.62
N VAL A 153 -21.58 24.41 2.63
CA VAL A 153 -20.79 23.16 2.59
C VAL A 153 -19.94 23.10 1.32
N ILE A 154 -18.82 22.36 1.38
CA ILE A 154 -17.98 22.10 0.22
C ILE A 154 -18.71 21.21 -0.80
N PHE A 155 -19.44 20.21 -0.33
CA PHE A 155 -20.19 19.29 -1.18
C PHE A 155 -21.47 18.74 -0.55
N ASP A 156 -22.38 18.28 -1.40
CA ASP A 156 -23.68 17.71 -1.00
C ASP A 156 -23.76 16.20 -1.30
N VAL A 157 -24.32 15.41 -0.37
CA VAL A 157 -24.65 13.99 -0.58
C VAL A 157 -26.15 13.87 -0.83
N ARG A 158 -26.54 13.35 -2.00
CA ARG A 158 -27.95 13.32 -2.45
C ARG A 158 -28.34 12.00 -3.11
N PRO A 159 -29.64 11.62 -3.04
CA PRO A 159 -30.14 10.49 -3.80
C PRO A 159 -30.20 10.81 -5.29
N VAL A 160 -30.02 9.78 -6.11
CA VAL A 160 -30.38 9.76 -7.54
C VAL A 160 -31.17 8.50 -7.84
N ARG A 161 -31.99 8.52 -8.89
CA ARG A 161 -32.77 7.35 -9.34
C ARG A 161 -32.50 7.04 -10.80
N GLY A 162 -32.52 5.76 -11.15
CA GLY A 162 -32.38 5.31 -12.53
C GLY A 162 -30.99 5.53 -13.12
N ALA A 163 -29.98 5.82 -12.29
CA ALA A 163 -28.60 5.89 -12.73
C ALA A 163 -28.07 4.48 -13.02
N SER A 164 -27.10 4.37 -13.93
CA SER A 164 -26.39 3.12 -14.23
C SER A 164 -25.32 2.77 -13.20
N TYR A 165 -24.90 3.75 -12.38
CA TYR A 165 -23.88 3.59 -11.34
C TYR A 165 -24.51 3.34 -9.95
N LEU A 166 -23.72 2.80 -9.03
CA LEU A 166 -24.09 2.66 -7.62
C LEU A 166 -24.01 4.01 -6.91
N ALA A 167 -22.87 4.67 -7.01
CA ALA A 167 -22.68 6.05 -6.62
C ALA A 167 -21.76 6.75 -7.62
N ARG A 168 -21.63 8.07 -7.49
CA ARG A 168 -20.59 8.84 -8.14
C ARG A 168 -20.19 10.02 -7.25
N ALA A 169 -18.95 10.45 -7.39
CA ALA A 169 -18.41 11.62 -6.74
C ALA A 169 -17.87 12.63 -7.75
N PHE A 170 -17.00 13.51 -7.27
CA PHE A 170 -16.40 14.62 -7.99
C PHE A 170 -14.94 14.72 -7.56
N PHE A 171 -14.11 15.37 -8.38
CA PHE A 171 -12.73 15.69 -8.02
C PHE A 171 -12.61 17.12 -7.46
N PRO A 172 -11.58 17.44 -6.64
CA PRO A 172 -11.42 18.74 -5.99
C PRO A 172 -11.48 19.97 -6.92
N TYR A 173 -11.05 19.85 -8.18
CA TYR A 173 -11.13 20.94 -9.17
C TYR A 173 -12.56 21.26 -9.64
N SER A 174 -13.54 20.44 -9.28
CA SER A 174 -14.92 20.59 -9.73
C SER A 174 -15.54 21.87 -9.18
N ALA A 175 -16.27 22.59 -10.03
CA ALA A 175 -17.07 23.73 -9.61
C ALA A 175 -18.11 23.32 -8.56
N ARG A 176 -18.46 24.20 -7.61
CA ARG A 176 -19.37 23.88 -6.48
C ARG A 176 -20.66 23.17 -6.91
N ARG A 177 -21.30 23.62 -8.00
CA ARG A 177 -22.53 23.00 -8.55
C ARG A 177 -22.39 21.51 -8.88
N SER A 178 -21.16 21.06 -9.12
CA SER A 178 -20.81 19.69 -9.49
C SER A 178 -20.16 18.92 -8.34
N ARG A 179 -19.88 19.57 -7.20
CA ARG A 179 -19.33 18.91 -6.01
C ARG A 179 -20.45 18.21 -5.24
N ASN A 180 -20.80 17.02 -5.71
CA ASN A 180 -21.82 16.18 -5.09
C ASN A 180 -21.45 14.70 -5.15
N VAL A 181 -21.81 14.00 -4.09
CA VAL A 181 -21.85 12.53 -4.06
C VAL A 181 -23.30 12.12 -4.31
N LEU A 182 -23.56 11.47 -5.44
CA LEU A 182 -24.90 10.97 -5.77
C LEU A 182 -24.98 9.48 -5.48
N VAL A 183 -25.96 9.08 -4.66
CA VAL A 183 -26.17 7.70 -4.24
C VAL A 183 -27.43 7.15 -4.91
N ASN A 184 -27.28 6.13 -5.73
CA ASN A 184 -28.39 5.49 -6.43
C ASN A 184 -29.13 4.49 -5.53
N ASP A 185 -30.39 4.20 -5.86
CA ASP A 185 -31.22 3.25 -5.11
C ASP A 185 -30.62 1.83 -5.06
N SER A 186 -29.85 1.44 -6.09
CA SER A 186 -29.18 0.14 -6.17
C SER A 186 -28.11 -0.08 -5.08
N SER A 187 -27.49 1.01 -4.59
CA SER A 187 -26.47 0.96 -3.52
C SER A 187 -27.00 0.42 -2.20
N PHE A 188 -28.31 0.48 -1.98
CA PHE A 188 -28.95 -0.05 -0.76
C PHE A 188 -29.29 -1.53 -0.86
N THR A 189 -29.08 -2.15 -2.03
CA THR A 189 -29.45 -3.55 -2.30
C THR A 189 -28.24 -4.45 -2.58
N VAL A 190 -27.03 -3.89 -2.49
CA VAL A 190 -25.78 -4.63 -2.60
C VAL A 190 -25.67 -5.66 -1.48
N ARG A 191 -24.89 -6.71 -1.73
CA ARG A 191 -24.68 -7.82 -0.81
C ARG A 191 -23.21 -7.93 -0.46
N ALA A 192 -22.95 -8.48 0.72
CA ALA A 192 -21.60 -8.76 1.18
C ALA A 192 -20.78 -9.53 0.11
N PRO A 193 -19.48 -9.23 -0.04
CA PRO A 193 -18.70 -8.34 0.84
C PRO A 193 -18.89 -6.83 0.57
N LEU A 194 -19.53 -6.44 -0.54
CA LEU A 194 -19.78 -5.03 -0.84
C LEU A 194 -20.87 -4.45 0.08
N SER A 195 -20.65 -3.23 0.55
CA SER A 195 -21.57 -2.51 1.45
C SER A 195 -21.72 -1.05 1.04
N LEU A 196 -22.76 -0.38 1.55
CA LEU A 196 -22.92 1.06 1.37
C LEU A 196 -21.70 1.84 1.89
N VAL A 197 -21.11 1.41 3.01
CA VAL A 197 -19.89 2.00 3.57
C VAL A 197 -18.73 1.87 2.58
N GLY A 198 -18.50 0.68 2.03
CA GLY A 198 -17.43 0.46 1.04
C GLY A 198 -17.60 1.33 -0.20
N ILE A 199 -18.83 1.47 -0.70
CA ILE A 199 -19.14 2.39 -1.81
C ILE A 199 -18.82 3.83 -1.41
N MET A 200 -19.29 4.31 -0.24
CA MET A 200 -19.01 5.69 0.19
C MET A 200 -17.51 5.93 0.39
N ARG A 201 -16.77 4.93 0.89
CA ARG A 201 -15.31 5.01 1.06
C ARG A 201 -14.58 5.20 -0.26
N HIS A 202 -14.98 4.46 -1.29
CA HIS A 202 -14.49 4.63 -2.65
C HIS A 202 -14.82 6.03 -3.21
N GLU A 203 -16.07 6.46 -3.10
CA GLU A 203 -16.49 7.78 -3.59
C GLU A 203 -15.74 8.92 -2.89
N LEU A 204 -15.45 8.79 -1.60
CA LEU A 204 -14.65 9.76 -0.86
C LEU A 204 -13.19 9.79 -1.33
N GLY A 205 -12.66 8.71 -1.89
CA GLY A 205 -11.36 8.72 -2.55
C GLY A 205 -11.32 9.72 -3.72
N HIS A 206 -12.37 9.75 -4.55
CA HIS A 206 -12.50 10.79 -5.59
C HIS A 206 -12.65 12.20 -5.02
N VAL A 207 -13.41 12.36 -3.92
CA VAL A 207 -13.53 13.65 -3.22
C VAL A 207 -12.16 14.15 -2.74
N LEU A 208 -11.24 13.23 -2.41
CA LEU A 208 -9.84 13.51 -2.07
C LEU A 208 -8.91 13.59 -3.28
N GLY A 209 -9.40 13.37 -4.50
CA GLY A 209 -8.61 13.50 -5.73
C GLY A 209 -8.05 12.20 -6.31
N PHE A 210 -8.27 11.06 -5.65
CA PHE A 210 -7.81 9.77 -6.15
C PHE A 210 -8.66 9.30 -7.33
N ARG A 211 -8.00 8.85 -8.40
CA ARG A 211 -8.63 8.20 -9.53
C ARG A 211 -8.71 6.70 -9.30
N HIS A 212 -9.38 6.04 -10.22
CA HIS A 212 -9.42 4.60 -10.21
C HIS A 212 -8.03 4.00 -10.42
N GLU A 213 -7.78 2.89 -9.73
CA GLU A 213 -6.52 2.18 -9.82
C GLU A 213 -6.41 1.40 -11.14
N HIS A 214 -7.56 1.00 -11.70
CA HIS A 214 -7.62 0.26 -12.95
C HIS A 214 -7.35 1.10 -14.21
N THR A 215 -7.17 2.43 -14.12
CA THR A 215 -6.78 3.24 -15.30
C THR A 215 -5.34 2.98 -15.72
N ARG A 216 -4.62 2.15 -14.96
CA ARG A 216 -3.22 1.84 -15.14
C ARG A 216 -3.00 0.70 -16.12
N PRO A 217 -1.92 0.77 -16.91
CA PRO A 217 -1.53 -0.34 -17.79
C PRO A 217 -1.44 -1.70 -17.07
N GLU A 218 -0.95 -1.72 -15.83
CA GLU A 218 -0.72 -2.92 -15.01
C GLU A 218 -2.02 -3.66 -14.64
N ALA A 219 -3.17 -2.97 -14.68
CA ALA A 219 -4.46 -3.62 -14.47
C ALA A 219 -4.82 -4.57 -15.62
N GLY A 220 -4.30 -4.33 -16.82
CA GLY A 220 -4.51 -5.15 -18.02
C GLY A 220 -5.97 -5.28 -18.46
N ARG A 221 -6.91 -4.63 -17.76
CA ARG A 221 -8.35 -4.72 -17.96
C ARG A 221 -9.06 -3.46 -17.48
N CYS A 222 -9.97 -2.96 -18.31
CA CYS A 222 -10.60 -1.64 -18.18
C CYS A 222 -9.56 -0.52 -18.32
N TYR A 223 -9.92 0.55 -19.04
CA TYR A 223 -9.10 1.75 -19.14
C TYR A 223 -10.05 2.93 -19.23
N GLU A 224 -9.69 4.04 -18.57
CA GLU A 224 -10.46 5.27 -18.62
C GLU A 224 -9.76 6.32 -19.49
N ASP A 225 -8.65 6.88 -19.00
CA ASP A 225 -7.83 7.86 -19.68
C ASP A 225 -6.46 8.04 -18.97
N GLY A 226 -5.58 8.87 -19.54
CA GLY A 226 -4.21 9.12 -19.07
C GLY A 226 -4.01 10.35 -18.18
N ASN A 227 -5.07 11.05 -17.74
CA ASN A 227 -4.95 12.29 -16.95
C ASN A 227 -4.77 12.01 -15.46
N TRP A 228 -3.69 11.31 -15.12
CA TRP A 228 -3.35 10.95 -13.74
C TRP A 228 -1.83 10.93 -13.54
N ARG A 229 -1.43 10.86 -12.27
CA ARG A 229 -0.06 10.52 -11.87
C ARG A 229 -0.15 9.54 -10.71
N GLY A 230 0.72 8.54 -10.68
CA GLY A 230 0.78 7.64 -9.54
C GLY A 230 1.56 8.20 -8.34
N VAL A 231 1.21 7.74 -7.14
CA VAL A 231 1.67 8.18 -5.81
C VAL A 231 2.33 7.08 -4.92
N THR A 232 2.14 5.77 -5.16
CA THR A 232 2.55 4.54 -4.40
C THR A 232 2.99 3.37 -5.32
N GLU A 233 2.66 2.09 -5.14
CA GLU A 233 2.83 1.02 -6.15
C GLU A 233 1.48 0.45 -6.63
N TYR A 234 1.40 -0.24 -7.77
CA TYR A 234 0.12 -0.79 -8.27
C TYR A 234 -0.50 -1.75 -7.27
N ASP A 235 -1.73 -1.43 -6.88
CA ASP A 235 -2.42 -2.15 -5.82
C ASP A 235 -3.76 -2.72 -6.29
N ARG A 236 -3.75 -4.02 -6.57
CA ARG A 236 -4.98 -4.74 -6.91
C ARG A 236 -6.01 -4.75 -5.78
N ALA A 237 -5.59 -4.54 -4.54
CA ALA A 237 -6.48 -4.47 -3.38
C ALA A 237 -6.94 -3.04 -3.06
N SER A 238 -6.54 -2.04 -3.83
CA SER A 238 -6.90 -0.64 -3.59
C SER A 238 -8.42 -0.46 -3.53
N VAL A 239 -8.88 0.37 -2.61
CA VAL A 239 -10.26 0.84 -2.53
C VAL A 239 -10.72 1.47 -3.85
N MET A 240 -9.79 2.05 -4.62
CA MET A 240 -10.04 2.70 -5.91
C MET A 240 -10.01 1.70 -7.08
N HIS A 241 -9.82 0.40 -6.82
CA HIS A 241 -9.84 -0.64 -7.83
C HIS A 241 -11.20 -1.33 -7.92
N TYR A 242 -11.81 -1.31 -9.11
CA TYR A 242 -13.04 -2.05 -9.33
C TYR A 242 -12.81 -3.57 -9.33
N PRO A 243 -13.61 -4.35 -8.56
CA PRO A 243 -13.50 -5.81 -8.58
C PRO A 243 -13.73 -6.40 -9.97
N HIS A 244 -14.71 -5.85 -10.71
CA HIS A 244 -15.01 -6.30 -12.06
C HIS A 244 -13.94 -5.93 -13.09
N CYS A 245 -12.98 -5.08 -12.74
CA CYS A 245 -11.81 -4.73 -13.56
C CYS A 245 -10.52 -5.42 -13.09
N GLY A 246 -10.59 -6.39 -12.18
CA GLY A 246 -9.42 -7.16 -11.73
C GLY A 246 -8.94 -6.85 -10.30
N GLY A 247 -9.66 -5.98 -9.60
CA GLY A 247 -9.42 -5.68 -8.20
C GLY A 247 -9.77 -6.87 -7.31
N THR A 248 -8.98 -7.07 -6.26
CA THR A 248 -9.12 -8.22 -5.35
C THR A 248 -9.97 -7.92 -4.12
N ASP A 249 -10.08 -6.65 -3.72
CA ASP A 249 -10.94 -6.27 -2.59
C ASP A 249 -12.36 -5.91 -3.05
N SER A 250 -13.30 -6.82 -2.81
CA SER A 250 -14.72 -6.61 -3.10
C SER A 250 -15.50 -5.90 -1.99
N ALA A 251 -14.87 -5.65 -0.83
CA ALA A 251 -15.45 -4.87 0.26
C ALA A 251 -15.14 -3.37 0.15
N LEU A 252 -14.18 -2.99 -0.70
CA LEU A 252 -13.69 -1.62 -0.89
C LEU A 252 -13.18 -1.03 0.45
N THR A 253 -12.31 -1.78 1.12
CA THR A 253 -11.53 -1.33 2.28
C THR A 253 -10.25 -0.62 1.84
N LEU A 254 -9.71 0.25 2.70
CA LEU A 254 -8.42 0.88 2.42
C LEU A 254 -7.32 -0.17 2.57
N SER A 255 -6.49 -0.30 1.55
CA SER A 255 -5.25 -1.05 1.63
C SER A 255 -4.16 -0.26 2.35
N ALA A 256 -3.01 -0.90 2.58
CA ALA A 256 -1.82 -0.21 3.09
C ALA A 256 -1.29 0.84 2.10
N LEU A 257 -1.39 0.58 0.79
CA LEU A 257 -0.92 1.49 -0.25
C LEU A 257 -1.89 2.67 -0.46
N ASP A 258 -3.20 2.47 -0.27
CA ASP A 258 -4.15 3.58 -0.22
C ASP A 258 -3.82 4.54 0.93
N ALA A 259 -3.52 3.98 2.11
CA ALA A 259 -3.16 4.74 3.30
C ALA A 259 -1.84 5.51 3.10
N GLU A 260 -0.81 4.85 2.58
CA GLU A 260 0.48 5.47 2.27
C GLU A 260 0.33 6.61 1.28
N GLY A 261 -0.41 6.39 0.19
CA GLY A 261 -0.58 7.40 -0.85
C GLY A 261 -1.40 8.59 -0.38
N ALA A 262 -2.40 8.35 0.47
CA ALA A 262 -3.15 9.43 1.08
C ALA A 262 -2.33 10.24 2.09
N ALA A 263 -1.53 9.58 2.92
CA ALA A 263 -0.59 10.26 3.80
C ALA A 263 0.49 11.03 3.02
N ALA A 264 0.94 10.54 1.86
CA ALA A 264 1.91 11.23 1.02
C ALA A 264 1.35 12.53 0.42
N LEU A 265 0.07 12.56 0.03
CA LEU A 265 -0.56 13.76 -0.53
C LEU A 265 -1.02 14.76 0.54
N TYR A 266 -1.62 14.25 1.62
CA TYR A 266 -2.29 15.08 2.62
C TYR A 266 -1.47 15.27 3.90
N GLY A 267 -0.49 14.43 4.18
CA GLY A 267 0.24 14.35 5.44
C GLY A 267 -0.33 13.27 6.36
N ALA A 268 0.44 12.85 7.37
CA ALA A 268 -0.04 11.92 8.39
C ALA A 268 -1.10 12.59 9.29
N PRO A 269 -2.12 11.85 9.78
CA PRO A 269 -3.23 12.41 10.56
C PRO A 269 -2.79 13.32 11.71
N THR A 270 -3.35 14.53 11.82
CA THR A 270 -3.01 15.48 12.90
C THR A 270 -4.20 15.85 13.80
N GLY A 271 -4.61 14.95 14.72
CA GLY A 271 -5.36 15.37 15.91
C GLY A 271 -6.63 14.61 16.31
N SER A 272 -6.48 13.37 16.73
CA SER A 272 -6.76 12.92 18.11
C SER A 272 -6.02 11.60 18.24
N ALA A 273 -5.25 11.41 19.31
CA ALA A 273 -4.52 10.16 19.48
C ALA A 273 -5.55 9.01 19.42
N PRO A 274 -5.41 8.04 18.48
CA PRO A 274 -6.29 6.88 18.49
C PRO A 274 -6.18 6.21 19.87
N PRO A 275 -7.25 5.58 20.41
CA PRO A 275 -6.99 4.55 21.41
C PRO A 275 -5.97 3.62 20.78
N ALA A 276 -4.84 3.39 21.48
CA ALA A 276 -3.70 2.68 20.92
C ALA A 276 -4.21 1.48 20.11
N PRO A 277 -3.70 1.25 18.89
CA PRO A 277 -4.13 0.11 18.10
C PRO A 277 -4.06 -1.11 19.02
N PRO A 278 -5.03 -2.06 18.98
CA PRO A 278 -4.72 -3.36 19.54
C PRO A 278 -3.37 -3.76 18.93
N PRO A 279 -2.38 -4.15 19.75
CA PRO A 279 -1.10 -4.63 19.28
C PRO A 279 -1.23 -5.29 17.91
N SER A 280 -0.56 -4.78 16.87
CA SER A 280 -0.14 -5.70 15.81
C SER A 280 0.46 -6.90 16.55
N PRO A 281 0.02 -8.14 16.29
CA PRO A 281 0.60 -9.28 16.95
C PRO A 281 2.05 -9.29 16.51
N GLY A 282 2.92 -8.72 17.35
CA GLY A 282 4.33 -8.58 17.01
C GLY A 282 4.84 -9.97 16.68
N THR A 283 5.82 -10.05 15.78
CA THR A 283 6.21 -11.35 15.26
C THR A 283 6.98 -12.10 16.34
N PRO A 284 6.51 -13.26 16.83
CA PRO A 284 7.30 -14.08 17.76
C PRO A 284 8.56 -14.54 17.05
N ARG A 285 9.70 -14.32 17.69
CA ARG A 285 11.02 -14.75 17.22
C ARG A 285 11.73 -15.49 18.33
N SER A 286 12.62 -16.39 17.94
CA SER A 286 13.54 -17.05 18.85
C SER A 286 14.92 -17.17 18.22
N GLY A 287 15.93 -17.31 19.08
CA GLY A 287 17.32 -17.41 18.69
C GLY A 287 18.08 -18.23 19.72
N THR A 288 19.18 -18.83 19.28
CA THR A 288 20.08 -19.55 20.18
C THR A 288 21.51 -19.12 19.89
N ALA A 289 22.34 -19.07 20.92
CA ALA A 289 23.77 -18.82 20.79
C ALA A 289 24.54 -19.64 21.83
N GLU A 290 25.75 -20.05 21.47
CA GLU A 290 26.67 -20.72 22.38
C GLU A 290 27.90 -19.83 22.61
N GLY A 291 28.50 -19.95 23.80
CA GLY A 291 29.61 -19.10 24.19
C GLY A 291 30.40 -19.67 25.36
N SER A 292 31.51 -19.02 25.66
CA SER A 292 32.32 -19.31 26.83
C SER A 292 32.89 -18.01 27.41
N VAL A 293 33.00 -17.98 28.74
CA VAL A 293 33.52 -16.83 29.49
C VAL A 293 34.53 -17.32 30.52
N SER A 294 35.62 -16.58 30.68
CA SER A 294 36.54 -16.74 31.81
C SER A 294 36.06 -15.95 33.03
N ALA A 295 36.63 -16.22 34.21
CA ALA A 295 36.33 -15.45 35.41
C ALA A 295 36.61 -13.94 35.18
N GLY A 296 35.60 -13.10 35.45
CA GLY A 296 35.65 -11.66 35.24
C GLY A 296 35.34 -11.20 33.81
N GLN A 297 35.17 -12.11 32.85
CA GLN A 297 34.85 -11.77 31.46
C GLN A 297 33.33 -11.59 31.27
N THR A 298 32.96 -10.65 30.41
CA THR A 298 31.57 -10.42 29.98
C THR A 298 31.46 -10.60 28.47
N GLN A 299 30.46 -11.36 28.04
CA GLN A 299 30.08 -11.50 26.65
C GLN A 299 28.73 -10.80 26.44
N SER A 300 28.75 -9.70 25.69
CA SER A 300 27.56 -8.90 25.37
C SER A 300 27.01 -9.29 24.00
N TYR A 301 25.69 -9.31 23.89
CA TYR A 301 24.99 -9.58 22.64
C TYR A 301 24.47 -8.29 22.02
N ARG A 302 24.16 -8.33 20.72
CA ARG A 302 23.55 -7.18 20.04
C ARG A 302 22.18 -6.88 20.69
N PRO A 303 21.78 -5.60 20.78
CA PRO A 303 20.43 -5.24 21.20
C PRO A 303 19.39 -5.93 20.32
N ILE A 304 18.31 -6.40 20.94
CA ILE A 304 17.18 -7.01 20.25
C ILE A 304 16.02 -6.03 20.27
N ASP A 305 15.47 -5.71 19.11
CA ASP A 305 14.27 -4.90 19.03
C ASP A 305 13.08 -5.71 19.55
N VAL A 306 12.41 -5.18 20.58
CA VAL A 306 11.34 -5.85 21.32
C VAL A 306 10.09 -4.98 21.38
N ARG A 307 8.94 -5.65 21.45
CA ARG A 307 7.65 -4.99 21.56
C ARG A 307 7.28 -4.73 23.02
N ALA A 308 6.96 -3.50 23.37
CA ALA A 308 6.43 -3.16 24.70
C ALA A 308 5.16 -3.98 25.04
N GLY A 309 5.06 -4.43 26.30
CA GLY A 309 3.98 -5.28 26.80
C GLY A 309 4.00 -6.73 26.29
N SER A 310 5.07 -7.15 25.62
CA SER A 310 5.29 -8.57 25.25
C SER A 310 6.23 -9.26 26.25
N THR A 311 6.32 -10.58 26.18
CA THR A 311 7.26 -11.36 26.99
C THR A 311 8.62 -11.44 26.30
N PHE A 312 9.66 -10.98 26.98
CA PHE A 312 11.05 -11.24 26.63
C PHE A 312 11.60 -12.30 27.56
N ARG A 313 12.09 -13.41 26.99
CA ARG A 313 12.64 -14.53 27.75
C ARG A 313 14.03 -14.88 27.26
N VAL A 314 14.97 -14.99 28.18
CA VAL A 314 16.30 -15.54 27.93
C VAL A 314 16.57 -16.63 28.96
N ALA A 315 16.82 -17.84 28.48
CA ALA A 315 17.28 -18.95 29.30
C ALA A 315 18.71 -19.29 28.94
N MET A 316 19.51 -19.58 29.96
CA MET A 316 20.89 -20.02 29.82
C MET A 316 21.03 -21.40 30.46
N THR A 317 21.77 -22.27 29.80
CA THR A 317 22.23 -23.55 30.34
C THR A 317 23.73 -23.66 30.13
N GLY A 318 24.45 -24.36 31.00
CA GLY A 318 25.90 -24.42 30.87
C GLY A 318 26.61 -25.16 31.99
N SER A 319 27.94 -25.09 31.97
CA SER A 319 28.84 -25.57 33.02
C SER A 319 29.63 -24.41 33.61
N GLY A 320 30.09 -24.54 34.86
CA GLY A 320 30.75 -23.46 35.58
C GLY A 320 29.76 -22.45 36.18
N ASP A 321 30.27 -21.26 36.48
CA ASP A 321 29.54 -20.18 37.15
C ASP A 321 29.50 -18.94 36.24
N ALA A 322 28.45 -18.85 35.43
CA ALA A 322 28.14 -17.71 34.59
C ALA A 322 26.74 -17.22 34.91
N ASP A 323 26.61 -15.90 34.96
CA ASP A 323 25.36 -15.21 35.28
C ASP A 323 24.82 -14.46 34.07
N LEU A 324 23.51 -14.52 33.89
CA LEU A 324 22.75 -13.79 32.90
C LEU A 324 22.31 -12.44 33.46
N TYR A 325 22.52 -11.39 32.68
CA TYR A 325 22.02 -10.05 32.96
C TYR A 325 21.15 -9.59 31.79
N VAL A 326 19.97 -9.08 32.10
CA VAL A 326 19.04 -8.49 31.14
C VAL A 326 18.68 -7.08 31.57
N ARG A 327 18.61 -6.15 30.62
CA ARG A 327 18.12 -4.78 30.81
C ARG A 327 17.47 -4.23 29.55
N PHE A 328 16.48 -3.35 29.69
CA PHE A 328 15.83 -2.67 28.56
C PHE A 328 16.45 -1.30 28.26
N ASP A 329 16.51 -0.96 26.97
CA ASP A 329 17.05 0.27 26.33
C ASP A 329 18.47 0.73 26.72
N ALA A 330 19.16 -0.07 27.54
CA ALA A 330 20.56 0.15 27.88
C ALA A 330 21.24 -1.19 28.17
N ALA A 331 22.56 -1.25 27.93
CA ALA A 331 23.36 -2.40 28.30
C ALA A 331 23.31 -2.62 29.83
N PRO A 332 23.12 -3.86 30.31
CA PRO A 332 23.16 -4.15 31.74
C PRO A 332 24.58 -3.96 32.31
N THR A 333 24.65 -3.57 33.57
CA THR A 333 25.90 -3.50 34.34
C THR A 333 25.83 -4.43 35.55
N ALA A 334 26.93 -4.55 36.30
CA ALA A 334 26.95 -5.33 37.54
C ALA A 334 25.99 -4.79 38.62
N THR A 335 25.56 -3.53 38.49
CA THR A 335 24.73 -2.82 39.48
C THR A 335 23.41 -2.31 38.90
N GLU A 336 23.23 -2.33 37.58
CA GLU A 336 22.02 -1.89 36.90
C GLU A 336 21.55 -2.96 35.93
N TYR A 337 20.49 -3.67 36.32
CA TYR A 337 19.89 -4.76 35.55
C TYR A 337 18.40 -4.87 35.93
N ASP A 338 17.60 -5.33 34.99
CA ASP A 338 16.17 -5.61 35.20
C ASP A 338 15.93 -7.06 35.61
N CYS A 339 16.79 -7.98 35.15
CA CYS A 339 16.84 -9.35 35.64
C CYS A 339 18.27 -9.87 35.75
N ARG A 340 18.50 -10.52 36.88
CA ARG A 340 19.67 -11.35 37.20
C ARG A 340 19.20 -12.42 38.19
N PRO A 341 18.93 -13.66 37.74
CA PRO A 341 18.61 -14.75 38.64
C PRO A 341 19.83 -14.96 39.57
N TYR A 342 19.60 -15.34 40.83
CA TYR A 342 20.68 -15.65 41.77
C TYR A 342 20.73 -17.17 41.93
N ARG A 343 21.22 -17.89 40.92
CA ARG A 343 21.50 -19.32 41.05
C ARG A 343 23.02 -19.52 41.06
N GLY A 344 23.48 -20.50 41.84
CA GLY A 344 24.93 -20.79 41.96
C GLY A 344 25.46 -21.66 40.81
N ASP A 345 24.74 -21.73 39.69
CA ASP A 345 25.06 -22.51 38.51
C ASP A 345 24.68 -21.73 37.25
N SER A 346 25.22 -22.14 36.09
CA SER A 346 24.95 -21.47 34.80
C SER A 346 23.55 -21.76 34.23
N ALA A 347 22.62 -22.31 35.02
CA ALA A 347 21.26 -22.67 34.62
C ALA A 347 20.25 -21.59 35.05
N GLU A 348 20.27 -20.49 34.30
CA GLU A 348 19.54 -19.27 34.64
C GLU A 348 18.41 -18.98 33.67
N THR A 349 17.35 -18.30 34.13
CA THR A 349 16.26 -17.85 33.25
C THR A 349 15.75 -16.50 33.70
N CYS A 350 15.75 -15.56 32.75
CA CYS A 350 15.06 -14.28 32.87
C CYS A 350 13.83 -14.31 31.98
N GLU A 351 12.67 -14.10 32.58
CA GLU A 351 11.41 -13.92 31.87
C GLU A 351 10.81 -12.61 32.38
N LEU A 352 10.78 -11.62 31.51
CA LEU A 352 10.37 -10.25 31.83
C LEU A 352 9.29 -9.81 30.86
N GLU A 353 8.34 -9.03 31.37
CA GLU A 353 7.46 -8.24 30.53
C GLU A 353 8.22 -6.99 30.07
N VAL A 354 8.21 -6.70 28.77
CA VAL A 354 8.86 -5.52 28.21
C VAL A 354 8.12 -4.26 28.70
N PRO A 355 8.78 -3.34 29.43
CA PRO A 355 8.12 -2.17 29.99
C PRO A 355 7.48 -1.28 28.93
N ALA A 356 6.44 -0.54 29.33
CA ALA A 356 5.84 0.48 28.47
C ALA A 356 6.90 1.56 28.14
N GLY A 357 7.10 1.81 26.84
CA GLY A 357 8.09 2.77 26.34
C GLY A 357 9.45 2.16 26.00
N ALA A 358 9.68 0.88 26.31
CA ALA A 358 10.91 0.20 25.92
C ALA A 358 10.84 -0.37 24.50
N SER A 359 11.96 -0.27 23.80
CA SER A 359 12.10 -0.67 22.39
C SER A 359 13.21 -1.68 22.14
N GLN A 360 14.17 -1.77 23.06
CA GLN A 360 15.31 -2.68 22.95
C GLN A 360 15.51 -3.50 24.22
N ALA A 361 15.81 -4.78 24.05
CA ALA A 361 16.29 -5.65 25.11
C ALA A 361 17.78 -5.90 24.92
N HIS A 362 18.56 -5.68 25.98
CA HIS A 362 19.97 -5.95 26.05
C HIS A 362 20.21 -7.10 27.02
N PHE A 363 21.04 -8.05 26.63
CA PHE A 363 21.48 -9.08 27.54
C PHE A 363 22.96 -9.40 27.37
N GLN A 364 23.57 -9.86 28.44
CA GLN A 364 24.95 -10.29 28.47
C GLN A 364 25.14 -11.42 29.46
N VAL A 365 26.19 -12.20 29.25
CA VAL A 365 26.61 -13.27 30.16
C VAL A 365 27.94 -12.89 30.80
N ARG A 366 28.05 -13.04 32.11
CA ARG A 366 29.27 -12.72 32.87
C ARG A 366 29.77 -13.94 33.62
N GLY A 367 31.03 -14.30 33.40
CA GLY A 367 31.69 -15.40 34.12
C GLY A 367 32.17 -14.98 35.51
N TYR A 368 31.71 -15.65 36.55
CA TYR A 368 32.29 -15.60 37.90
C TYR A 368 33.35 -16.70 38.08
N ALA A 369 33.22 -17.80 37.35
CA ALA A 369 34.27 -18.77 37.06
C ALA A 369 34.38 -19.02 35.54
N ALA A 370 35.33 -19.84 35.12
CA ALA A 370 35.36 -20.30 33.73
C ALA A 370 34.12 -21.15 33.44
N ALA A 371 33.37 -20.80 32.40
CA ALA A 371 32.08 -21.38 32.09
C ALA A 371 31.84 -21.47 30.57
N THR A 372 31.07 -22.48 30.18
CA THR A 372 30.57 -22.65 28.81
C THR A 372 29.05 -22.70 28.87
N PHE A 373 28.38 -22.01 27.96
CA PHE A 373 26.93 -21.87 28.03
C PHE A 373 26.26 -21.82 26.66
N ARG A 374 24.98 -22.16 26.66
CA ARG A 374 24.04 -21.99 25.56
C ARG A 374 22.90 -21.12 26.05
N VAL A 375 22.65 -20.02 25.34
CA VAL A 375 21.51 -19.14 25.57
C VAL A 375 20.43 -19.41 24.53
N GLU A 376 19.18 -19.41 24.99
CA GLU A 376 17.98 -19.46 24.18
C GLU A 376 17.15 -18.23 24.49
N VAL A 377 16.88 -17.42 23.48
CA VAL A 377 16.12 -16.18 23.61
C VAL A 377 14.84 -16.29 22.79
N SER A 378 13.72 -15.86 23.36
CA SER A 378 12.44 -15.71 22.68
C SER A 378 11.85 -14.35 22.99
N TRP A 379 11.37 -13.67 21.95
CA TRP A 379 10.83 -12.32 22.04
C TRP A 379 9.76 -12.07 20.99
N THR A 380 9.04 -10.98 21.17
CA THR A 380 8.13 -10.47 20.15
C THR A 380 8.78 -9.25 19.51
N ALA A 381 9.11 -9.35 18.23
CA ALA A 381 9.56 -8.20 17.44
C ALA A 381 8.38 -7.24 17.21
N PRO A 382 8.63 -5.90 17.16
CA PRO A 382 7.59 -4.90 16.96
C PRO A 382 6.74 -5.12 15.70
#